data_AF-A0A161AGP0-F1
#
_entry.id   AF-A0A161AGP0-F1
#
_cell.length_a   1.000
_cell.length_b   1.000
_cell.length_c   1.000
_cell.angle_alpha   90.00
_cell.angle_beta   90.00
_cell.angle_gamma   90.00
#
_symmetry.space_group_name_H-M   'P 1'
#
loop_
_entity.id
_entity.type
_entity.pdbx_description
1 polymer ?
#
loop_
_entity_poly.entity_id
_entity_poly.type
_entity_poly.pdbx_seq_one_letter_code
_entity_poly.pdbx_strand_id
1 'polypeptide(L)'
;GADNFVGDSYHTLFAHRSMVELGTAPGDPNFASAPAEISLQNGHGVGVLGFPPTLADFPEYEGYPDEVVDQMATSYPSPVHKDLMRRSSFIHGTVFP
;
A
#
# COMPACT_ATOMS: atom_id res chain seq x y z
N GLY A 1 6.06 -14.76 -10.68
CA GLY A 1 5.17 -13.66 -11.07
C GLY A 1 4.27 -13.31 -9.90
N ALA A 2 3.21 -14.11 -9.72
CA ALA A 2 2.25 -14.01 -8.62
C ALA A 2 2.87 -13.89 -7.22
N ASP A 3 3.93 -14.65 -6.94
CA ASP A 3 4.68 -14.63 -5.67
C ASP A 3 5.23 -13.25 -5.28
N ASN A 4 5.64 -12.44 -6.27
CA ASN A 4 6.13 -11.09 -6.00
C ASN A 4 4.99 -10.17 -5.51
N PHE A 5 3.88 -10.15 -6.24
CA PHE A 5 2.78 -9.23 -5.95
C PHE A 5 1.96 -9.63 -4.73
N VAL A 6 1.92 -10.91 -4.37
CA VAL A 6 1.10 -11.37 -3.23
C VAL A 6 1.63 -10.86 -1.88
N GLY A 7 2.93 -10.56 -1.77
CA GLY A 7 3.54 -10.18 -0.48
C GLY A 7 4.96 -9.60 -0.51
N ASP A 8 5.69 -9.65 -1.63
CA ASP A 8 7.11 -9.27 -1.64
C ASP A 8 7.30 -7.75 -1.76
N SER A 9 7.21 -7.05 -0.64
CA SER A 9 7.73 -5.67 -0.53
C SER A 9 9.25 -5.63 -0.34
N TYR A 10 9.85 -6.71 0.15
CA TYR A 10 11.25 -6.80 0.51
C TYR A 10 12.20 -6.56 -0.68
N HIS A 11 11.83 -7.06 -1.87
CA HIS A 11 12.65 -6.89 -3.07
C HIS A 11 12.88 -5.43 -3.46
N THR A 12 12.02 -4.50 -3.01
CA THR A 12 12.05 -3.08 -3.40
C THR A 12 13.43 -2.45 -3.20
N LEU A 13 14.08 -2.69 -2.06
CA LEU A 13 15.36 -2.06 -1.74
C LEU A 13 16.53 -2.55 -2.61
N PHE A 14 16.38 -3.73 -3.23
CA PHE A 14 17.42 -4.36 -4.02
C PHE A 14 17.13 -4.27 -5.51
N ALA A 15 15.96 -4.73 -5.94
CA ALA A 15 15.55 -4.76 -7.34
C ALA A 15 15.25 -3.36 -7.88
N HIS A 16 14.71 -2.46 -7.05
CA HIS A 16 14.42 -1.07 -7.41
C HIS A 16 15.48 -0.10 -6.89
N ARG A 17 16.71 -0.57 -6.66
CA ARG A 17 17.79 0.24 -6.10
C ARG A 17 18.05 1.55 -6.87
N SER A 18 17.99 1.51 -8.21
CA SER A 18 18.14 2.72 -9.02
C SER A 18 17.02 3.73 -8.78
N MET A 19 15.78 3.28 -8.59
CA MET A 19 14.63 4.15 -8.29
C MET A 19 14.73 4.73 -6.88
N VAL A 20 15.24 3.95 -5.92
CA VAL A 20 15.56 4.45 -4.58
C VAL A 20 16.62 5.55 -4.65
N GLU A 21 17.69 5.36 -5.43
CA GLU A 21 18.75 6.36 -5.62
C GLU A 21 18.29 7.62 -6.35
N LEU A 22 17.29 7.49 -7.24
CA LEU A 22 16.64 8.62 -7.91
C LEU A 22 15.55 9.29 -7.07
N GLY A 23 15.24 8.78 -5.87
CA GLY A 23 14.21 9.32 -4.99
C GLY A 23 12.78 9.08 -5.45
N THR A 24 12.55 8.11 -6.35
CA THR A 24 11.23 7.77 -6.89
C THR A 24 10.62 6.52 -6.25
N ALA A 25 11.38 5.80 -5.43
CA ALA A 25 10.91 4.70 -4.59
C ALA A 25 11.35 4.90 -3.12
N PRO A 26 10.65 4.29 -2.14
CA PRO A 26 11.01 4.43 -0.74
C PRO A 26 12.43 3.95 -0.42
N GLY A 27 13.23 4.80 0.21
CA GLY A 27 14.58 4.46 0.67
C GLY A 27 14.69 4.06 2.15
N ASP A 28 13.64 4.25 2.94
CA ASP A 28 13.57 3.80 4.33
C ASP A 28 13.45 2.27 4.36
N PRO A 29 14.38 1.53 4.99
CA PRO A 29 14.28 0.08 5.05
C PRO A 29 13.04 -0.44 5.79
N ASN A 30 12.40 0.41 6.60
CA ASN A 30 11.16 0.07 7.33
C ASN A 30 9.89 0.54 6.60
N PHE A 31 9.97 0.95 5.33
CA PHE A 31 8.81 1.47 4.59
C PHE A 31 7.64 0.47 4.52
N ALA A 32 7.94 -0.83 4.56
CA ALA A 32 6.95 -1.90 4.49
C ALA A 32 6.49 -2.42 5.88
N SER A 33 6.87 -1.76 6.98
CA SER A 33 6.54 -2.23 8.34
C SER A 33 5.08 -1.97 8.75
N ALA A 34 4.28 -1.30 7.92
CA ALA A 34 2.87 -0.99 8.17
C ALA A 34 2.14 -0.69 6.85
N PRO A 35 0.79 -0.81 6.77
CA PRO A 35 -0.11 -1.30 7.82
C PRO A 35 -0.34 -2.81 7.88
N ALA A 36 -0.21 -3.63 6.81
CA ALA A 36 -0.46 -5.07 6.93
C ALA A 36 -0.03 -5.90 5.70
N GLU A 37 0.31 -7.17 5.93
CA GLU A 37 0.29 -8.22 4.90
C GLU A 37 -0.83 -9.21 5.26
N ILE A 38 -1.77 -9.42 4.33
CA ILE A 38 -3.03 -10.13 4.57
C ILE A 38 -3.08 -11.34 3.64
N SER A 39 -3.17 -12.54 4.22
CA SER A 39 -3.40 -13.78 3.49
C SER A 39 -4.84 -14.25 3.71
N LEU A 40 -5.49 -14.70 2.63
CA LEU A 40 -6.85 -15.22 2.64
C LEU A 40 -6.85 -16.71 2.24
N GLN A 41 -8.00 -17.35 2.43
CA GLN A 41 -8.22 -18.71 1.91
C GLN A 41 -8.06 -18.74 0.38
N ASN A 42 -7.75 -19.92 -0.18
CA ASN A 42 -7.57 -20.16 -1.62
C ASN A 42 -6.39 -19.42 -2.28
N GLY A 43 -5.41 -18.97 -1.50
CA GLY A 43 -4.15 -18.42 -2.02
C GLY A 43 -4.19 -16.96 -2.45
N HIS A 44 -5.29 -16.24 -2.18
CA HIS A 44 -5.34 -14.80 -2.38
C HIS A 44 -4.57 -14.08 -1.27
N GLY A 45 -3.91 -12.98 -1.60
CA GLY A 45 -3.19 -12.17 -0.61
C GLY A 45 -2.97 -10.74 -1.07
N VAL A 46 -2.78 -9.84 -0.12
CA VAL A 46 -2.55 -8.42 -0.35
C VAL A 46 -1.65 -7.83 0.73
N GLY A 47 -0.63 -7.10 0.32
CA GLY A 47 0.12 -6.15 1.14
C GLY A 47 -0.49 -4.76 1.01
N VAL A 48 -0.72 -4.12 2.15
CA VAL A 48 -1.08 -2.71 2.26
C VAL A 48 0.08 -2.04 2.98
N LEU A 49 0.73 -1.08 2.31
CA LEU A 49 1.85 -0.31 2.83
C LEU A 49 1.42 1.13 3.08
N GLY A 50 1.86 1.68 4.19
CA GLY A 50 1.57 3.04 4.62
C GLY A 50 2.80 3.91 4.40
N PHE A 51 2.58 5.22 4.37
CA PHE A 51 3.73 6.12 4.27
C PHE A 51 4.56 6.09 5.55
N PRO A 52 5.91 5.98 5.44
CA PRO A 52 6.80 6.17 6.56
C PRO A 52 6.46 7.49 7.28
N PRO A 53 6.47 7.54 8.62
CA PRO A 53 6.25 8.78 9.37
C PRO A 53 7.19 9.93 8.99
N THR A 54 8.35 9.60 8.40
CA THR A 54 9.35 10.55 7.90
C THR A 54 8.94 11.28 6.61
N LEU A 55 7.89 10.83 5.92
CA LEU A 55 7.28 11.46 4.74
C LEU A 55 5.90 12.04 5.11
N ALA A 56 5.84 12.80 6.20
CA ALA A 56 4.61 13.30 6.83
C ALA A 56 3.71 14.16 5.91
N ASP A 57 4.23 14.65 4.79
CA ASP A 57 3.52 15.53 3.85
C ASP A 57 2.70 14.77 2.79
N PHE A 58 2.62 13.44 2.85
CA PHE A 58 1.80 12.70 1.90
C PHE A 58 0.31 12.92 2.16
N PRO A 59 -0.49 13.29 1.14
CA PRO A 59 -1.91 13.56 1.32
C PRO A 59 -2.65 12.31 1.81
N GLU A 60 -3.62 12.53 2.70
CA GLU A 60 -4.54 11.44 3.08
C GLU A 60 -5.27 10.92 1.85
N TYR A 61 -5.69 9.65 1.90
CA TYR A 61 -6.43 8.99 0.82
C TYR A 61 -5.71 9.07 -0.53
N GLU A 62 -4.38 8.92 -0.55
CA GLU A 62 -3.57 8.99 -1.77
C GLU A 62 -3.65 10.31 -2.54
N GLY A 63 -4.24 11.35 -1.95
CA GLY A 63 -4.51 12.61 -2.64
C GLY A 63 -5.62 12.52 -3.69
N TYR A 64 -6.54 11.54 -3.57
CA TYR A 64 -7.74 11.52 -4.39
C TYR A 64 -8.56 12.81 -4.23
N PRO A 65 -9.30 13.24 -5.27
CA PRO A 65 -10.24 14.35 -5.17
C PRO A 65 -11.30 14.14 -4.08
N ASP A 66 -11.76 15.23 -3.47
CA ASP A 66 -12.74 15.21 -2.38
C ASP A 66 -14.00 14.41 -2.74
N GLU A 67 -14.49 14.53 -3.99
CA GLU A 67 -15.67 13.78 -4.44
C GLU A 67 -15.48 12.27 -4.40
N VAL A 68 -14.27 11.77 -4.63
CA VAL A 68 -13.94 10.34 -4.55
C VAL A 68 -13.87 9.92 -3.08
N VAL A 69 -13.21 10.72 -2.24
CA VAL A 69 -13.07 10.47 -0.79
C VAL A 69 -14.45 10.45 -0.10
N ASP A 70 -15.37 11.31 -0.52
CA ASP A 70 -16.75 11.34 -0.02
C ASP A 70 -17.53 10.10 -0.45
N GLN A 71 -17.39 9.69 -1.72
CA GLN A 71 -18.05 8.49 -2.23
C GLN A 71 -17.59 7.22 -1.50
N MET A 72 -16.33 7.12 -1.06
CA MET A 72 -15.84 5.98 -0.28
C MET A 72 -16.70 5.72 0.97
N ALA A 73 -17.15 6.79 1.67
CA ALA A 73 -17.95 6.65 2.89
C ALA A 73 -19.32 6.01 2.64
N THR A 74 -19.84 6.13 1.42
CA THR A 74 -21.15 5.59 1.02
C THR A 74 -21.06 4.28 0.24
N SER A 75 -19.93 4.04 -0.43
CA SER A 75 -19.72 2.88 -1.29
C SER A 75 -19.12 1.68 -0.56
N TYR A 76 -18.34 1.90 0.50
CA TYR A 76 -17.78 0.81 1.28
C TYR A 76 -18.77 0.23 2.30
N PRO A 77 -18.68 -1.08 2.60
CA PRO A 77 -19.57 -1.72 3.59
C PRO A 77 -19.39 -1.22 5.04
N SER A 78 -18.27 -0.56 5.35
CA SER A 78 -17.94 -0.12 6.70
C SER A 78 -16.93 1.03 6.69
N PRO A 79 -16.99 1.97 7.65
CA PRO A 79 -16.01 3.05 7.82
C PRO A 79 -14.55 2.57 7.92
N VAL A 80 -14.33 1.33 8.40
CA VAL A 80 -12.98 0.74 8.52
C VAL A 80 -12.27 0.67 7.16
N HIS A 81 -12.98 0.42 6.07
CA HIS A 81 -12.38 0.38 4.73
C HIS A 81 -11.87 1.74 4.28
N LYS A 82 -12.65 2.81 4.56
CA LYS A 82 -12.20 4.19 4.31
C LYS A 82 -11.01 4.54 5.21
N ASP A 83 -11.04 4.19 6.49
CA ASP A 83 -9.93 4.49 7.41
C ASP A 83 -8.63 3.77 7.01
N LEU A 84 -8.71 2.53 6.51
CA LEU A 84 -7.56 1.81 5.95
C LEU A 84 -6.91 2.60 4.80
N MET A 85 -7.72 3.17 3.90
CA MET A 85 -7.22 3.98 2.78
C MET A 85 -6.59 5.31 3.23
N ARG A 86 -7.00 5.86 4.38
CA ARG A 86 -6.60 7.21 4.82
C ARG A 86 -5.09 7.41 4.87
N ARG A 87 -4.33 6.38 5.27
CA ARG A 87 -2.85 6.42 5.34
C ARG A 87 -2.17 5.32 4.54
N SER A 88 -2.90 4.71 3.62
CA SER A 88 -2.33 3.76 2.66
C SER A 88 -1.56 4.52 1.57
N SER A 89 -0.53 3.87 1.05
CA SER A 89 0.40 4.38 0.04
C SER A 89 0.49 3.46 -1.16
N PHE A 90 0.62 2.16 -0.88
CA PHE A 90 0.80 1.14 -1.88
C PHE A 90 -0.06 -0.05 -1.48
N ILE A 91 -0.81 -0.57 -2.44
CA ILE A 91 -1.55 -1.81 -2.30
C ILE A 91 -1.09 -2.72 -3.42
N HIS A 92 -0.50 -3.86 -3.05
CA HIS A 92 -0.07 -4.88 -4.00
C HIS A 92 -0.63 -6.22 -3.55
N GLY A 93 -1.14 -7.02 -4.48
CA GLY A 93 -1.74 -8.30 -4.13
C GLY A 93 -1.94 -9.17 -5.34
N THR A 94 -2.25 -10.44 -5.06
CA THR A 94 -2.59 -11.44 -6.06
C THR A 94 -3.92 -12.07 -5.70
N VAL A 95 -4.83 -12.08 -6.68
CA VAL A 95 -5.99 -12.96 -6.66
C VAL A 95 -5.57 -14.24 -7.37
N PHE A 96 -5.32 -15.31 -6.61
CA PHE A 96 -4.89 -16.63 -7.10
C PHE A 96 -5.49 -17.06 -8.46
N PRO A 97 -4.70 -17.70 -9.35
CA PRO A 97 -3.30 -18.15 -9.16
C PRO A 97 -2.23 -17.05 -9.23
#